data_AF-A0A2E2Y8K1-F1
#
_entry.id   AF-A0A2E2Y8K1-F1
#
_cell.length_a   1.000
_cell.length_b   1.000
_cell.length_c   1.000
_cell.angle_alpha   90.00
_cell.angle_beta   90.00
_cell.angle_gamma   90.00
#
_symmetry.space_group_name_H-M   'P 1'
#
loop_
_entity.id
_entity.type
_entity.pdbx_description
1 polymer ?
#
loop_
_entity_poly.entity_id
_entity_poly.type
_entity_poly.pdbx_seq_one_letter_code
_entity_poly.pdbx_strand_id
1 'polypeptide(L)'
;MYFKNLKMNKKTIALLMIIFTSFLGKAQSRYTCTCESQKGQFYSGENINACFHAIEFVDTLLFPTKIKKEGSGSQLINTAYRFSKLLLINYRLSDYIMTMNHERFGHGYRALQAQGNIIGITYNPPAPF
;
A
#
# COMPACT_ATOMS: atom_id res chain seq x y z
N MET A 1 38.42 -19.84 -25.83
CA MET A 1 37.29 -20.05 -24.90
C MET A 1 36.01 -20.04 -25.74
N TYR A 2 35.47 -21.22 -26.10
CA TYR A 2 34.33 -21.32 -27.02
C TYR A 2 33.02 -21.07 -26.26
N PHE A 3 32.38 -19.93 -26.51
CA PHE A 3 30.97 -19.75 -26.14
C PHE A 3 30.11 -20.60 -27.08
N LYS A 4 29.56 -21.69 -26.54
CA LYS A 4 28.59 -22.53 -27.25
C LYS A 4 27.32 -21.71 -27.44
N ASN A 5 26.97 -21.40 -28.69
CA ASN A 5 25.75 -20.68 -29.04
C ASN A 5 24.54 -21.59 -28.77
N LEU A 6 24.04 -21.57 -27.54
CA LEU A 6 22.90 -22.37 -27.10
C LEU A 6 21.62 -21.84 -27.76
N LYS A 7 21.22 -22.47 -28.86
CA LYS A 7 19.94 -22.21 -29.52
C LYS A 7 18.81 -22.82 -28.68
N MET A 8 18.31 -22.08 -27.70
CA MET A 8 17.20 -22.52 -26.85
C MET A 8 15.92 -22.70 -27.68
N ASN A 9 15.21 -23.80 -27.44
CA ASN A 9 13.93 -24.09 -28.11
C ASN A 9 12.89 -23.02 -27.72
N LYS A 10 12.11 -22.54 -28.69
CA LYS A 10 11.04 -21.54 -28.49
C LYS A 10 10.05 -21.95 -27.38
N LYS A 11 9.75 -23.25 -27.24
CA LYS A 11 8.88 -23.76 -26.16
C LYS A 11 9.53 -23.60 -24.77
N THR A 12 10.83 -23.85 -24.67
CA THR A 12 11.61 -23.67 -23.43
C THR A 12 11.73 -22.20 -23.06
N ILE A 13 11.92 -21.32 -24.04
CA ILE A 13 11.91 -19.86 -23.85
C ILE A 13 10.54 -19.42 -23.31
N ALA A 14 9.44 -19.87 -23.93
CA ALA A 14 8.09 -19.52 -23.50
C ALA A 14 7.81 -19.99 -22.05
N LEU A 15 8.23 -21.21 -21.70
CA LEU A 15 8.06 -21.75 -20.35
C LEU A 15 8.86 -20.94 -19.32
N LEU A 16 10.13 -20.62 -19.62
CA LEU A 16 10.96 -19.79 -18.74
C LEU A 16 10.37 -18.39 -18.56
N MET A 17 9.80 -17.80 -19.61
CA MET A 17 9.13 -16.51 -19.52
C MET A 17 7.88 -16.56 -18.63
N ILE A 18 7.07 -17.62 -18.70
CA ILE A 18 5.88 -17.80 -17.84
C ILE A 18 6.28 -17.98 -16.37
N ILE A 19 7.34 -18.75 -16.12
CA ILE A 19 7.89 -18.92 -14.77
C ILE A 19 8.44 -17.58 -14.26
N PHE A 20 9.16 -16.83 -15.08
CA PHE A 20 9.72 -15.55 -14.69
C PHE A 20 8.64 -14.50 -14.39
N THR A 21 7.58 -14.41 -15.20
CA THR A 21 6.45 -13.48 -14.95
C THR A 21 5.66 -13.81 -13.69
N SER A 22 5.54 -15.10 -13.33
CA SER A 22 4.86 -15.51 -12.09
C SER A 22 5.67 -15.17 -10.83
N PHE A 23 7.00 -15.13 -10.90
CA PHE A 23 7.85 -14.59 -9.82
C PHE A 23 7.81 -13.05 -9.75
N LEU A 24 7.79 -12.36 -10.89
CA LEU A 24 7.69 -10.89 -10.94
C LEU A 24 6.38 -10.37 -10.34
N GLY A 25 5.27 -11.12 -10.47
CA GLY A 25 3.99 -10.77 -9.85
C GLY A 25 4.06 -10.70 -8.32
N LYS A 26 4.84 -11.57 -7.68
CA LYS A 26 5.10 -11.55 -6.22
C LYS A 26 6.09 -10.47 -5.79
N ALA A 27 6.85 -9.90 -6.72
CA ALA A 27 7.83 -8.85 -6.46
C ALA A 27 7.21 -7.44 -6.42
N GLN A 28 5.94 -7.28 -6.83
CA GLN A 28 5.26 -6.00 -6.71
C GLN A 28 4.83 -5.75 -5.26
N SER A 29 5.51 -4.81 -4.59
CA SER A 29 5.25 -4.47 -3.18
C SER A 29 3.78 -4.16 -2.87
N ARG A 30 3.02 -3.62 -3.83
CA ARG A 30 1.59 -3.31 -3.67
C ARG A 30 0.67 -4.52 -3.41
N TYR A 31 1.13 -5.74 -3.67
CA TYR A 31 0.35 -6.98 -3.44
C TYR A 31 0.88 -7.83 -2.27
N THR A 32 1.83 -7.29 -1.52
CA THR A 32 2.57 -8.05 -0.52
C THR A 32 2.59 -7.29 0.80
N CYS A 33 2.18 -7.94 1.88
CA CYS A 33 2.28 -7.39 3.24
C CYS A 33 3.21 -8.29 4.05
N THR A 34 4.27 -7.71 4.59
CA THR A 34 5.31 -8.44 5.33
C THR A 34 5.29 -7.99 6.78
N CYS A 35 5.05 -8.92 7.70
CA CYS A 35 5.17 -8.64 9.13
C CYS A 35 6.63 -8.76 9.57
N GLU A 36 7.15 -7.73 10.23
CA GLU A 36 8.45 -7.77 10.88
C GLU A 36 8.31 -8.12 12.36
N SER A 37 9.21 -8.95 12.87
CA SER A 37 9.24 -9.33 14.29
C SER A 37 9.61 -8.14 15.19
N GLN A 38 10.55 -7.32 14.73
CA GLN A 38 10.78 -5.99 15.29
C GLN A 38 9.81 -5.03 14.58
N LYS A 39 9.11 -4.17 15.33
CA LYS A 39 8.26 -3.09 14.79
C LYS A 39 9.15 -2.03 14.09
N GLY A 40 9.79 -2.43 13.00
CA GLY A 40 10.91 -1.76 12.35
C GLY A 40 10.52 -1.01 11.07
N GLN A 41 11.54 -0.45 10.43
CA GLN A 41 11.39 0.48 9.30
C GLN A 41 11.46 -0.21 7.93
N PHE A 42 11.94 -1.46 7.83
CA PHE A 42 12.46 -1.99 6.56
C PHE A 42 11.38 -2.26 5.50
N TYR A 43 10.21 -2.75 5.91
CA TYR A 43 9.06 -3.01 5.03
C TYR A 43 7.91 -2.02 5.25
N SER A 44 8.11 -0.97 6.04
CA SER A 44 7.01 -0.04 6.36
C SER A 44 6.46 0.64 5.11
N GLY A 45 7.35 1.11 4.22
CA GLY A 45 6.95 1.76 2.97
C GLY A 45 6.19 0.82 2.04
N GLU A 46 6.66 -0.41 1.91
CA GLU A 46 6.03 -1.47 1.10
C GLU A 46 4.65 -1.84 1.65
N ASN A 47 4.53 -2.02 2.96
CA ASN A 47 3.27 -2.34 3.62
C ASN A 47 2.25 -1.20 3.52
N ILE A 48 2.71 0.05 3.62
CA ILE A 48 1.87 1.24 3.41
C ILE A 48 1.36 1.29 1.98
N ASN A 49 2.24 1.04 0.99
CA ASN A 49 1.84 0.99 -0.40
C ASN A 49 0.83 -0.14 -0.67
N ALA A 50 1.04 -1.33 -0.09
CA ALA A 50 0.08 -2.43 -0.17
C ALA A 50 -1.26 -2.08 0.50
N CYS A 51 -1.23 -1.38 1.64
CA CYS A 51 -2.42 -0.91 2.34
C CYS A 51 -3.24 0.06 1.48
N PHE A 52 -2.59 1.10 0.93
CA PHE A 52 -3.29 2.06 0.07
C PHE A 52 -3.77 1.43 -1.23
N HIS A 53 -3.02 0.49 -1.80
CA HIS A 53 -3.48 -0.25 -2.96
C HIS A 53 -4.72 -1.10 -2.66
N ALA A 54 -4.76 -1.77 -1.50
CA ALA A 54 -5.94 -2.52 -1.07
C ALA A 54 -7.15 -1.60 -0.86
N ILE A 55 -6.96 -0.42 -0.27
CA ILE A 55 -8.02 0.59 -0.10
C ILE A 55 -8.54 1.04 -1.47
N GLU A 56 -7.66 1.35 -2.42
CA GLU A 56 -8.04 1.74 -3.77
C GLU A 56 -8.75 0.61 -4.54
N PHE A 57 -8.29 -0.63 -4.38
CA PHE A 57 -8.92 -1.80 -4.98
C PHE A 57 -10.34 -2.01 -4.44
N VAL A 58 -10.52 -1.94 -3.13
CA VAL A 58 -11.84 -2.04 -2.49
C VAL A 58 -12.75 -0.88 -2.91
N ASP A 59 -12.22 0.35 -2.94
CA ASP A 59 -12.93 1.53 -3.43
C ASP A 59 -13.41 1.34 -4.88
N THR A 60 -12.55 0.84 -5.75
CA THR A 60 -12.88 0.58 -7.16
C THR A 60 -13.89 -0.57 -7.32
N LEU A 61 -13.76 -1.63 -6.53
CA LEU A 61 -14.63 -2.81 -6.59
C LEU A 61 -16.03 -2.51 -6.05
N LEU A 62 -16.12 -1.82 -4.92
CA LEU A 62 -17.40 -1.49 -4.27
C LEU A 62 -18.09 -0.30 -4.94
N PHE A 63 -17.32 0.63 -5.50
CA PHE A 63 -17.82 1.90 -6.03
C PHE A 63 -17.10 2.26 -7.34
N PRO A 64 -17.49 1.68 -8.50
CA PRO A 64 -17.02 2.19 -9.78
C PRO A 64 -17.32 3.69 -9.84
N THR A 65 -16.46 4.46 -10.51
CA THR A 65 -16.39 5.96 -10.58
C THR A 65 -17.71 6.75 -10.68
N LYS A 66 -18.84 6.07 -10.92
CA LYS A 66 -20.22 6.52 -10.70
C LYS A 66 -20.96 5.54 -9.76
N ILE A 67 -21.08 5.89 -8.47
CA ILE A 67 -21.73 5.05 -7.43
C ILE A 67 -23.19 4.77 -7.79
N LYS A 68 -23.86 5.78 -8.36
CA LYS A 68 -25.21 5.67 -8.90
C LYS A 68 -25.24 6.25 -10.30
N LYS A 69 -25.59 5.41 -11.29
CA LYS A 69 -26.00 5.89 -12.62
C LYS A 69 -27.34 6.63 -12.50
N GLU A 70 -27.53 7.63 -13.34
CA GLU A 70 -28.54 8.70 -13.36
C GLU A 70 -29.85 8.48 -12.57
N GLY A 71 -30.35 9.55 -11.94
CA GLY A 71 -31.58 9.57 -11.15
C GLY A 71 -31.58 10.71 -10.14
N SER A 72 -32.74 11.04 -9.58
CA SER A 72 -32.96 12.21 -8.71
C SER A 72 -32.03 12.30 -7.48
N GLY A 73 -31.52 11.16 -6.98
CA GLY A 73 -30.61 11.11 -5.83
C GLY A 73 -29.14 10.82 -6.16
N SER A 74 -28.76 10.68 -7.44
CA SER A 74 -27.40 10.29 -7.81
C SER A 74 -26.37 11.35 -7.42
N GLN A 75 -26.70 12.63 -7.59
CA GLN A 75 -25.81 13.74 -7.24
C GLN A 75 -25.51 13.79 -5.74
N LEU A 76 -26.53 13.66 -4.88
CA LEU A 76 -26.34 13.69 -3.43
C LEU A 76 -25.47 12.53 -2.95
N ILE A 77 -25.76 11.31 -3.41
CA ILE A 77 -25.01 10.10 -3.02
C ILE A 77 -23.56 10.17 -3.51
N ASN A 78 -23.34 10.56 -4.76
CA ASN A 78 -21.98 10.70 -5.32
C ASN A 78 -21.18 11.78 -4.57
N THR A 79 -21.82 12.91 -4.24
CA THR A 79 -21.18 13.98 -3.46
C THR A 79 -20.86 13.54 -2.05
N ALA A 80 -21.83 12.98 -1.32
CA ALA A 80 -21.65 12.51 0.05
C ALA A 80 -20.50 11.49 0.13
N TYR A 81 -20.45 10.52 -0.78
CA TYR A 81 -19.36 9.56 -0.81
C TYR A 81 -17.99 10.19 -1.07
N ARG A 82 -17.88 11.10 -2.05
CA ARG A 82 -16.61 11.77 -2.36
C ARG A 82 -16.11 12.57 -1.16
N PHE A 83 -17.01 13.25 -0.46
CA PHE A 83 -16.69 13.94 0.80
C PHE A 83 -16.28 12.96 1.90
N SER A 84 -16.99 11.86 2.09
CA SER A 84 -16.62 10.82 3.05
C SER A 84 -15.22 10.26 2.75
N LYS A 85 -14.90 9.96 1.48
CA LYS A 85 -13.57 9.51 1.07
C LYS A 85 -12.49 10.55 1.35
N LEU A 86 -12.76 11.81 1.01
CA LEU A 86 -11.83 12.92 1.27
C LEU A 86 -11.54 13.09 2.76
N LEU A 87 -12.59 13.14 3.59
CA LEU A 87 -12.46 13.44 5.02
C LEU A 87 -11.95 12.24 5.84
N LEU A 88 -12.40 11.02 5.52
CA LEU A 88 -12.07 9.85 6.33
C LEU A 88 -10.81 9.14 5.84
N ILE A 89 -10.70 8.90 4.53
CA ILE A 89 -9.57 8.14 3.99
C ILE A 89 -8.39 9.06 3.75
N ASN A 90 -8.54 10.04 2.86
CA ASN A 90 -7.42 10.86 2.41
C ASN A 90 -6.89 11.79 3.51
N TYR A 91 -7.79 12.33 4.33
CA TYR A 91 -7.40 13.27 5.37
C TYR A 91 -7.06 12.60 6.69
N ARG A 92 -7.97 11.79 7.26
CA ARG A 92 -7.76 11.25 8.61
C ARG A 92 -6.92 9.98 8.63
N LEU A 93 -7.28 8.99 7.80
CA LEU A 93 -6.61 7.69 7.81
C LEU A 93 -5.19 7.79 7.26
N SER A 94 -5.02 8.43 6.10
CA SER A 94 -3.68 8.59 5.49
C SER A 94 -2.75 9.38 6.40
N ASP A 95 -3.21 10.48 6.99
CA ASP A 95 -2.43 11.26 7.96
C ASP A 95 -1.98 10.38 9.13
N TYR A 96 -2.92 9.70 9.80
CA TYR A 96 -2.59 8.81 10.90
C TYR A 96 -1.55 7.74 10.53
N ILE A 97 -1.73 7.07 9.38
CA ILE A 97 -0.77 6.04 8.93
C ILE A 97 0.60 6.67 8.67
N MET A 98 0.67 7.85 8.04
CA MET A 98 1.94 8.53 7.77
C MET A 98 2.61 9.03 9.05
N THR A 99 1.86 9.60 9.98
CA THR A 99 2.38 10.04 11.28
C THR A 99 2.90 8.86 12.09
N MET A 100 2.16 7.75 12.15
CA MET A 100 2.64 6.55 12.86
C MET A 100 3.87 5.96 12.16
N ASN A 101 3.91 5.97 10.83
CA ASN A 101 5.10 5.56 10.08
C ASN A 101 6.32 6.40 10.47
N HIS A 102 6.18 7.73 10.49
CA HIS A 102 7.26 8.64 10.82
C HIS A 102 7.71 8.50 12.28
N GLU A 103 6.76 8.59 13.22
CA GLU A 103 7.05 8.66 14.66
C GLU A 103 7.34 7.29 15.26
N ARG A 104 6.48 6.28 15.05
CA ARG A 104 6.65 4.96 15.69
C ARG A 104 7.69 4.11 15.00
N PHE A 105 7.61 4.03 13.67
CA PHE A 105 8.41 3.11 12.87
C PHE A 105 9.69 3.75 12.32
N GLY A 106 9.73 5.09 12.23
CA GLY A 106 10.94 5.86 11.95
C GLY A 106 11.71 6.22 13.23
N HIS A 107 11.29 7.28 13.92
CA HIS A 107 11.97 7.79 15.11
C HIS A 107 12.03 6.76 16.25
N GLY A 108 10.89 6.15 16.58
CA GLY A 108 10.80 5.15 17.63
C GLY A 108 11.69 3.92 17.37
N TYR A 109 11.81 3.50 16.11
CA TYR A 109 12.72 2.40 15.76
C TYR A 109 14.19 2.76 16.04
N ARG A 110 14.62 3.99 15.72
CA ARG A 110 15.98 4.47 16.02
C ARG A 110 16.24 4.58 17.52
N ALA A 111 15.26 5.04 18.29
CA ALA A 111 15.36 5.06 19.75
C ALA A 111 15.58 3.64 20.31
N LEU A 112 14.84 2.64 19.81
CA LEU A 112 15.01 1.24 20.23
C LEU A 112 16.38 0.67 19.83
N GLN A 113 16.89 1.01 18.64
CA GLN A 113 18.25 0.60 18.21
C GLN A 113 19.34 1.16 19.13
N ALA A 114 19.13 2.38 19.64
CA ALA A 114 20.03 3.03 20.59
C ALA A 114 19.83 2.55 22.05
N GLN A 115 19.14 1.43 22.26
CA GLN A 115 18.78 0.89 23.59
C GLN A 115 17.89 1.83 24.43
N GLY A 116 17.23 2.80 23.79
CA GLY A 116 16.20 3.63 24.39
C GLY A 116 14.85 2.90 24.50
N ASN A 117 13.87 3.56 25.10
CA ASN A 117 12.52 3.03 25.26
C ASN A 117 11.46 4.03 24.78
N ILE A 118 10.34 3.52 24.26
CA ILE A 118 9.20 4.34 23.84
C ILE A 118 8.18 4.32 24.98
N ILE A 119 8.09 5.43 25.72
CA ILE A 119 7.16 5.58 26.84
C ILE A 119 5.73 5.90 26.40
N GLY A 120 5.55 6.44 25.20
CA GLY A 120 4.25 6.76 24.64
C GLY A 120 4.37 7.44 23.28
N ILE A 121 3.30 7.35 22.48
CA ILE A 121 3.14 8.12 21.24
C ILE A 121 1.78 8.77 21.30
N THR A 122 1.76 10.09 21.28
CA THR A 122 0.54 10.88 21.30
C THR A 122 0.27 11.37 19.89
N TYR A 123 -0.76 10.82 19.26
CA TYR A 123 -1.21 11.30 17.95
C TYR A 123 -2.07 12.55 18.14
N ASN A 124 -1.59 13.68 17.62
CA ASN A 124 -2.41 14.88 17.51
C ASN A 124 -2.97 14.96 16.09
N PRO A 125 -4.29 14.81 15.92
CA PRO A 125 -4.86 14.84 14.59
C PRO A 125 -4.77 16.21 13.93
N PRO A 126 -4.84 16.24 12.59
CA PRO A 126 -4.82 17.49 11.85
C PRO A 126 -6.12 18.27 12.13
N ALA A 127 -6.03 19.60 12.10
CA ALA A 127 -7.13 20.50 12.47
C ALA A 127 -8.38 20.24 11.61
N PRO A 128 -9.60 20.27 12.15
CA PRO A 128 -10.79 20.09 11.31
C PRO A 128 -10.85 21.18 10.22
N PHE A 129 -11.32 20.79 9.03
CA PHE A 129 -11.61 21.70 7.92
C PHE A 129 -12.77 22.65 8.25
#